data_AF-A0A5M1DFW8-F1
#
_entry.id   AF-A0A5M1DFW8-F1
#
_cell.length_a   1.000
_cell.length_b   1.000
_cell.length_c   1.000
_cell.angle_alpha   90.00
_cell.angle_beta   90.00
_cell.angle_gamma   90.00
#
_symmetry.space_group_name_H-M   'P 1'
#
loop_
_entity.id
_entity.type
_entity.pdbx_description
1 polymer ?
#
loop_
_entity_poly.entity_id
_entity_poly.type
_entity_poly.pdbx_seq_one_letter_code
_entity_poly.pdbx_strand_id
1 'polypeptide(L)' 'MSKKERIKLEIDVLKALMLAFLTALFGIFGFCVLNYSRIDWIQALFIVLGVIFACILLYAFSKRIYKILKQIEELE' A
#
# COMPACT_ATOMS: atom_id res chain seq x y z
N MET A 1 10.90 -24.10 -9.46
CA MET A 1 9.79 -23.24 -9.92
C MET A 1 10.19 -22.56 -11.20
N SER A 2 9.27 -22.50 -12.15
CA SER A 2 9.44 -21.72 -13.38
C SER A 2 9.61 -20.24 -13.06
N LYS A 3 10.37 -19.49 -13.88
CA LYS A 3 10.51 -18.03 -13.72
C LYS A 3 9.14 -17.33 -13.66
N LYS A 4 8.15 -17.82 -14.44
CA LYS A 4 6.78 -17.31 -14.43
C LYS A 4 6.06 -17.52 -13.08
N GLU A 5 6.26 -18.68 -12.43
CA GLU A 5 5.67 -18.95 -11.10
C GLU A 5 6.24 -18.04 -10.02
N ARG A 6 7.55 -17.80 -10.04
CA ARG A 6 8.21 -16.90 -9.08
C ARG A 6 7.72 -15.46 -9.22
N ILE A 7 7.54 -14.98 -10.45
CA ILE A 7 7.02 -13.64 -10.72
C ILE A 7 5.57 -13.51 -10.27
N LYS A 8 4.74 -14.53 -10.52
CA LYS A 8 3.34 -14.54 -10.06
C LYS A 8 3.25 -14.47 -8.53
N LEU A 9 4.08 -15.24 -7.82
CA LEU A 9 4.16 -15.17 -6.35
C LEU A 9 4.58 -13.78 -5.85
N GLU A 10 5.55 -13.13 -6.50
CA GLU A 10 5.96 -11.77 -6.13
C GLU A 10 4.81 -10.77 -6.30
N ILE A 11 4.07 -10.85 -7.42
CA ILE A 11 2.89 -10.00 -7.67
C ILE A 11 1.80 -10.27 -6.62
N ASP A 12 1.55 -11.53 -6.26
CA ASP A 12 0.55 -11.88 -5.24
C ASP A 12 0.92 -11.33 -3.85
N VAL A 13 2.19 -11.41 -3.46
CA VAL A 13 2.68 -10.79 -2.21
C VAL A 13 2.52 -9.26 -2.24
N LEU A 14 2.89 -8.61 -3.35
CA LEU A 14 2.75 -7.16 -3.48
C LEU A 14 1.28 -6.71 -3.41
N LYS A 15 0.36 -7.46 -4.03
CA LYS A 15 -1.09 -7.20 -3.93
C LYS A 15 -1.60 -7.39 -2.49
N ALA A 16 -1.15 -8.43 -1.79
CA ALA A 16 -1.52 -8.65 -0.39
C ALA A 16 -1.05 -7.50 0.52
N LEU A 17 0.19 -7.02 0.31
CA LEU A 17 0.70 -5.85 1.01
C LEU A 17 -0.12 -4.59 0.70
N MET A 18 -0.45 -4.35 -0.58
CA MET A 18 -1.31 -3.23 -0.95
C MET A 18 -2.67 -3.28 -0.25
N LEU A 19 -3.28 -4.47 -0.17
CA LEU A 19 -4.55 -4.64 0.54
C LEU A 19 -4.41 -4.30 2.03
N ALA A 20 -3.34 -4.78 2.68
CA ALA A 20 -3.08 -4.49 4.09
C ALA A 20 -2.93 -2.97 4.36
N PHE A 21 -2.19 -2.26 3.52
CA PHE A 21 -2.04 -0.80 3.65
C PHE A 21 -3.35 -0.06 3.37
N LEU A 22 -4.16 -0.52 2.42
CA LEU A 22 -5.47 0.05 2.15
C LEU A 22 -6.42 -0.16 3.35
N THR A 23 -6.43 -1.36 3.94
CA THR A 23 -7.20 -1.64 5.18
C THR A 23 -6.76 -0.75 6.33
N ALA A 24 -5.45 -0.54 6.50
CA ALA A 24 -4.92 0.35 7.52
C ALA A 24 -5.39 1.80 7.32
N LEU A 25 -5.40 2.30 6.08
CA LEU A 25 -5.93 3.63 5.76
C LEU A 25 -7.42 3.77 6.11
N PHE A 26 -8.24 2.75 5.83
CA PHE A 26 -9.64 2.74 6.25
C PHE A 26 -9.79 2.72 7.77
N GLY A 27 -8.93 1.98 8.49
CA GLY A 27 -8.89 2.00 9.95
C GLY A 27 -8.56 3.37 10.52
N ILE A 28 -7.55 4.05 9.96
CA ILE A 28 -7.18 5.43 10.32
C ILE A 28 -8.35 6.38 10.04
N PHE A 29 -8.98 6.28 8.88
CA PHE A 29 -10.14 7.10 8.53
C PHE A 29 -11.29 6.92 9.53
N GLY A 30 -11.62 5.67 9.87
CA GLY A 30 -12.65 5.37 10.87
C GLY A 30 -12.32 5.94 12.25
N PHE A 31 -11.07 5.80 12.70
CA PHE A 31 -10.60 6.41 13.94
C PHE A 31 -10.75 7.92 13.94
N CYS A 32 -10.36 8.59 12.84
CA CYS A 32 -10.47 10.03 12.68
C CYS A 32 -11.91 10.52 12.74
N VAL A 33 -12.83 9.83 12.06
CA VAL A 33 -14.26 10.20 12.06
C VAL A 33 -14.87 10.02 13.44
N LEU A 34 -14.59 8.90 14.13
CA LEU A 34 -15.14 8.62 15.45
C LEU A 34 -14.59 9.54 16.56
N ASN A 35 -13.38 10.06 16.39
CA ASN A 35 -12.68 10.87 17.40
C ASN A 35 -12.42 12.31 16.94
N TYR A 36 -13.13 12.81 15.92
CA TYR A 36 -12.80 14.09 15.25
C TYR A 36 -12.66 15.29 16.20
N SER A 37 -13.44 15.32 17.30
CA SER A 37 -13.43 16.40 18.29
C SER A 37 -12.39 16.23 19.40
N ARG A 38 -11.70 15.08 19.46
CA ARG A 38 -10.74 14.71 20.51
C ARG A 38 -9.31 14.57 20.01
N ILE A 39 -9.09 14.73 18.71
CA ILE A 39 -7.76 14.68 18.11
C ILE A 39 -7.04 15.99 18.39
N ASP A 40 -5.95 15.91 19.15
CA ASP A 40 -5.06 17.05 19.36
C ASP A 40 -4.07 17.21 18.20
N TRP A 41 -3.38 18.35 18.15
CA TRP A 41 -2.47 18.71 17.06
C TRP A 41 -1.33 17.73 16.87
N ILE A 42 -0.82 17.10 17.95
CA ILE A 42 0.29 16.15 17.85
C ILE A 42 -0.22 14.84 17.23
N GLN A 43 -1.37 14.34 17.67
CA GLN A 43 -2.03 13.18 17.04
C GLN A 43 -2.32 13.44 15.57
N ALA A 44 -2.86 14.61 15.22
CA ALA A 44 -3.13 14.98 13.84
C ALA A 44 -1.86 14.94 12.97
N LEU A 45 -0.73 15.45 13.48
CA LEU A 45 0.55 15.42 12.77
C LEU A 45 1.00 13.98 12.48
N PHE A 46 0.95 13.08 13.48
CA PHE A 46 1.33 11.68 13.28
C PHE A 46 0.39 10.93 12.35
N ILE A 47 -0.92 11.20 12.41
CA ILE A 47 -1.90 10.63 11.48
C ILE A 47 -1.57 11.04 10.04
N VAL A 48 -1.33 12.33 9.80
CA VAL A 48 -0.99 12.84 8.47
C VAL A 48 0.32 12.23 7.95
N LEU A 49 1.37 12.17 8.78
CA LEU A 49 2.63 11.54 8.42
C LEU A 49 2.46 10.04 8.09
N GLY A 50 1.65 9.33 8.88
CA GLY A 50 1.32 7.92 8.64
C GLY A 50 0.56 7.71 7.34
N VAL A 51 -0.42 8.56 7.03
CA VAL A 51 -1.17 8.52 5.76
C VAL A 51 -0.26 8.81 4.57
N ILE A 52 0.60 9.84 4.65
CA ILE A 52 1.57 10.16 3.59
C ILE A 52 2.50 8.98 3.35
N PHE A 53 3.04 8.39 4.42
CA PHE A 53 3.92 7.24 4.33
C PHE A 53 3.23 6.03 3.68
N ALA A 54 2.00 5.71 4.10
CA ALA A 54 1.21 4.64 3.50
C ALA A 54 0.94 4.88 2.00
N CYS A 55 0.61 6.12 1.61
CA CYS A 55 0.44 6.49 0.20
C CYS A 55 1.73 6.32 -0.62
N ILE A 56 2.89 6.68 -0.06
CA ILE A 56 4.20 6.49 -0.71
C ILE A 56 4.46 5.00 -0.94
N LEU A 57 4.20 4.15 0.05
CA LEU A 57 4.38 2.70 -0.07
C LEU A 57 3.43 2.09 -1.10
N LEU A 58 2.14 2.47 -1.09
CA LEU A 58 1.17 2.03 -2.09
C LEU A 58 1.60 2.42 -3.51
N TYR A 59 2.09 3.64 -3.71
CA TYR A 59 2.63 4.08 -4.99
C TYR A 59 3.86 3.25 -5.39
N ALA A 60 4.80 3.01 -4.46
CA ALA A 60 6.00 2.22 -4.72
C ALA A 60 5.68 0.76 -5.11
N PHE A 61 4.74 0.11 -4.43
CA PHE A 61 4.29 -1.24 -4.75
C PHE A 61 3.58 -1.29 -6.11
N SER A 62 2.69 -0.33 -6.38
CA SER A 62 1.99 -0.24 -7.67
C SER A 62 2.98 -0.07 -8.83
N LYS A 63 3.97 0.82 -8.66
CA LYS A 63 5.05 1.02 -9.63
C LYS A 63 5.89 -0.24 -9.84
N ARG A 64 6.16 -1.00 -8.77
CA ARG A 64 6.90 -2.26 -8.86
C ARG A 64 6.11 -3.33 -9.62
N ILE A 65 4.82 -3.51 -9.32
CA ILE A 65 3.95 -4.44 -10.06
C ILE A 65 3.93 -4.07 -11.55
N TYR A 66 3.76 -2.79 -11.87
CA TYR A 66 3.76 -2.33 -13.27
C TYR A 66 5.07 -2.66 -14.00
N LYS A 67 6.23 -2.42 -13.35
CA LYS A 67 7.53 -2.80 -13.91
C LYS A 67 7.66 -4.30 -14.14
N ILE A 68 7.22 -5.12 -13.19
CA ILE A 68 7.25 -6.58 -13.29
C ILE A 68 6.37 -7.05 -14.45
N LEU A 69 5.15 -6.51 -14.58
CA LEU A 69 4.25 -6.84 -15.68
C LEU A 69 4.87 -6.51 -17.04
N LYS A 70 5.47 -5.32 -17.17
CA LYS A 70 6.16 -4.92 -18.40
C LYS A 70 7.32 -5.85 -18.75
N GLN A 71 8.10 -6.30 -17.76
CA GLN A 71 9.17 -7.27 -17.98
C GLN A 71 8.65 -8.62 -18.47
N ILE A 72 7.47 -9.06 -18.02
CA ILE A 72 6.84 -10.30 -18.52
C ILE A 72 6.43 -10.13 -19.98
N GLU A 73 5.84 -8.99 -20.33
CA GLU A 73 5.38 -8.67 -21.68
C GLU A 73 6.55 -8.57 -22.68
N GLU A 74 7.71 -8.04 -22.25
CA GLU A 74 8.94 -8.01 -23.07
C GLU A 74 9.63 -9.39 -23.21
N LEU A 75 9.25 -10.38 -22.41
CA LEU A 75 9.81 -11.74 -22.42
C LEU A 75 8.96 -12.76 -23.20
N GLU A 76 7.75 -12.37 -23.62
CA GLU A 76 6.88 -13.12 -24.55
C GLU A 76 7.11 -12.71 -26.01
#